data_AF-A0A959DCZ5-F1
#
_entry.id   AF-A0A959DCZ5-F1
#
_cell.length_a   1.000
_cell.length_b   1.000
_cell.length_c   1.000
_cell.angle_alpha   90.00
_cell.angle_beta   90.00
_cell.angle_gamma   90.00
#
_symmetry.space_group_name_H-M   'P 1'
#
loop_
_entity.id
_entity.type
_entity.pdbx_description
1 polymer ?
#
loop_
_entity_poly.entity_id
_entity_poly.type
_entity_poly.pdbx_seq_one_letter_code
_entity_poly.pdbx_strand_id
1 'polypeptide(L)'
;MYGTLFQEAWAALSKLCADRHYLGARPGAVAVLHTWGQNLHYHPHIHCIVPGGGLRGGKWVSAREEFLVPVQALSAMFKGKFVSALRRHYRAGRLRLDG
;
A
#
# COMPACT_ATOMS: atom_id res chain seq x y z
N MET A 1 6.66 -5.16 -12.41
CA MET A 1 5.41 -5.54 -11.69
C MET A 1 5.59 -5.44 -10.18
N TYR A 2 6.53 -6.17 -9.55
CA TYR A 2 6.70 -6.12 -8.09
C TYR A 2 7.04 -4.73 -7.54
N GLY A 3 7.94 -3.98 -8.20
CA GLY A 3 8.22 -2.59 -7.80
C GLY A 3 6.95 -1.70 -7.78
N THR A 4 6.06 -1.88 -8.75
CA THR A 4 4.75 -1.21 -8.79
C THR A 4 3.86 -1.63 -7.62
N LEU A 5 3.93 -2.89 -7.18
CA LEU A 5 3.18 -3.40 -6.03
C LEU A 5 3.61 -2.66 -4.75
N PHE A 6 4.91 -2.56 -4.49
CA PHE A 6 5.45 -1.81 -3.36
C PHE A 6 5.09 -0.32 -3.43
N GLN A 7 5.31 0.31 -4.58
CA GLN A 7 5.07 1.74 -4.78
C GLN A 7 3.61 2.10 -4.54
N GLU A 8 2.67 1.37 -5.15
CA GLU A 8 1.26 1.72 -5.09
C GLU A 8 0.62 1.35 -3.75
N ALA A 9 1.11 0.31 -3.07
CA ALA A 9 0.72 0.01 -1.69
C ALA A 9 1.18 1.10 -0.71
N TRP A 10 2.44 1.53 -0.80
CA TRP A 10 2.93 2.65 0.00
C TRP A 10 2.17 3.95 -0.32
N ALA A 11 1.92 4.23 -1.60
CA ALA A 11 1.19 5.42 -2.02
C ALA A 11 -0.27 5.43 -1.54
N ALA A 12 -0.92 4.27 -1.37
CA ALA A 12 -2.25 4.19 -0.80
C ALA A 12 -2.23 4.39 0.72
N LEU A 13 -1.36 3.64 1.42
CA LEU A 13 -1.21 3.70 2.88
C LEU A 13 -0.83 5.11 3.35
N SER A 14 0.25 5.67 2.80
CA SER A 14 0.77 6.98 3.19
C SER A 14 -0.22 8.11 2.90
N LYS A 15 -0.98 8.01 1.81
CA LYS A 15 -2.00 9.02 1.47
C LYS A 15 -3.15 9.02 2.46
N LEU A 16 -3.67 7.85 2.84
CA LEU A 16 -4.73 7.78 3.84
C LEU A 16 -4.23 8.19 5.23
N CYS A 17 -3.03 7.77 5.62
CA CYS A 17 -2.46 8.18 6.91
C CYS A 17 -2.21 9.69 7.01
N ALA A 18 -1.88 10.36 5.90
CA ALA A 18 -1.68 11.80 5.88
C ALA A 18 -2.99 12.60 6.04
N ASP A 19 -4.15 11.99 5.78
CA ASP A 19 -5.45 12.63 5.95
C ASP A 19 -5.77 12.81 7.45
N ARG A 20 -6.11 14.04 7.85
CA ARG A 20 -6.45 14.39 9.23
C ARG A 20 -7.73 13.74 9.73
N HIS A 21 -8.62 13.31 8.84
CA HIS A 21 -9.80 12.54 9.21
C HIS A 21 -9.45 11.15 9.74
N TYR A 22 -8.31 10.60 9.28
CA TYR A 22 -7.74 9.34 9.75
C TYR A 22 -6.61 9.61 10.76
N LEU A 23 -5.35 9.39 10.39
CA LEU A 23 -4.20 9.58 11.30
C LEU A 23 -3.69 11.03 11.31
N GLY A 24 -3.69 11.72 10.16
CA GLY A 24 -3.14 13.05 10.01
C GLY A 24 -1.64 13.14 10.29
N ALA A 25 -0.88 12.06 10.06
CA ALA A 25 0.55 12.00 10.32
C ALA A 25 1.27 11.15 9.26
N ARG A 26 2.59 11.34 9.14
CA ARG A 26 3.41 10.54 8.23
C ARG A 26 3.67 9.16 8.85
N PRO A 27 3.17 8.06 8.25
CA PRO A 27 3.42 6.72 8.78
C PRO A 27 4.84 6.26 8.46
N GLY A 28 5.23 5.12 9.00
CA GLY A 28 6.34 4.29 8.53
C GLY A 28 5.83 2.88 8.23
N ALA A 29 6.57 2.07 7.46
CA ALA A 29 6.22 0.66 7.28
C ALA A 29 7.46 -0.18 6.92
N VAL A 30 7.43 -1.45 7.32
CA VAL A 30 8.30 -2.49 6.77
C VAL A 30 7.44 -3.35 5.85
N ALA A 31 7.85 -3.50 4.58
CA ALA A 31 7.10 -4.25 3.58
C ALA A 31 7.90 -5.44 3.07
N VAL A 32 7.26 -6.61 2.99
CA VAL A 32 7.86 -7.86 2.50
C VAL A 32 7.02 -8.44 1.38
N LEU A 33 7.66 -8.85 0.28
CA LEU A 33 7.02 -9.52 -0.85
C LEU A 33 6.96 -11.03 -0.61
N HIS A 34 5.78 -11.61 -0.76
CA HIS A 34 5.57 -13.03 -0.89
C HIS A 34 5.05 -13.33 -2.30
N THR A 35 5.63 -14.31 -2.99
CA THR A 35 5.23 -14.66 -4.37
C THR A 35 4.37 -15.92 -4.45
N TRP A 36 4.26 -16.69 -3.37
CA TRP A 36 3.59 -17.98 -3.34
C TRP A 36 2.56 -18.03 -2.21
N GLY A 37 1.39 -18.60 -2.51
CA GLY A 37 0.40 -18.94 -1.50
C GLY A 37 0.72 -20.26 -0.79
N GLN A 38 -0.06 -20.63 0.23
CA GLN A 38 0.14 -21.86 1.00
C GLN A 38 0.13 -23.13 0.12
N ASN A 39 -0.67 -23.15 -0.95
CA ASN A 39 -0.76 -24.26 -1.89
C ASN A 39 0.28 -24.17 -3.03
N LEU A 40 1.32 -23.34 -2.90
CA LEU A 40 2.35 -23.09 -3.91
C LEU A 40 1.83 -22.60 -5.26
N HIS A 41 0.63 -22.01 -5.29
CA HIS A 41 0.19 -21.24 -6.45
C HIS A 41 0.87 -19.87 -6.45
N TYR A 42 1.22 -19.40 -7.64
CA TYR A 42 1.78 -18.08 -7.82
C TYR A 42 0.74 -17.02 -7.40
N HIS A 43 1.04 -16.32 -6.31
CA HIS A 43 0.14 -15.37 -5.65
C HIS A 43 0.97 -14.21 -5.08
N PRO A 44 1.44 -13.28 -5.92
CA PRO A 44 2.26 -12.15 -5.48
C PRO A 44 1.44 -11.19 -4.62
N HIS A 45 1.86 -11.02 -3.36
CA HIS A 45 1.27 -10.10 -2.40
C HIS A 45 2.36 -9.50 -1.50
N ILE A 46 2.08 -8.34 -0.90
CA ILE A 46 2.98 -7.76 0.09
C ILE A 46 2.32 -7.73 1.47
N HIS A 47 3.11 -8.03 2.49
CA HIS A 47 2.76 -7.78 3.88
C HIS A 47 3.42 -6.49 4.34
N CYS A 48 2.64 -5.59 4.91
CA CYS A 48 3.14 -4.35 5.49
C CYS A 48 2.93 -4.37 7.00
N ILE A 49 4.02 -4.32 7.75
CA ILE A 49 3.99 -4.08 9.20
C ILE A 49 4.11 -2.58 9.39
N VAL A 50 3.11 -1.98 10.02
CA VAL A 50 2.96 -0.54 10.19
C VAL A 50 2.92 -0.23 11.68
N PRO A 51 3.73 0.72 12.19
CA PRO A 51 3.56 1.21 13.55
C PRO A 51 2.14 1.74 13.76
N GLY A 52 1.61 1.63 14.98
CA GLY A 52 0.29 2.15 15.36
C GLY A 52 0.24 3.68 15.45
N GLY A 53 0.82 4.40 14.49
CA GLY A 53 0.92 5.86 14.48
C GLY A 53 1.93 6.39 13.47
N GLY A 54 2.24 7.67 13.58
CA GLY A 54 3.16 8.36 12.68
C GLY A 54 3.65 9.69 13.23
N LEU A 55 4.44 10.42 12.43
CA LEU A 55 5.01 11.71 12.82
C LEU A 55 4.28 12.88 12.16
N ARG A 56 3.91 13.89 12.95
CA ARG A 56 3.43 15.20 12.49
C ARG A 56 4.28 16.30 13.09
N GLY A 57 5.04 17.01 12.26
CA GLY A 57 5.95 18.08 12.72
C GLY A 57 6.99 17.58 13.74
N GLY A 58 7.52 16.36 13.54
CA GLY A 58 8.47 15.72 14.44
C GLY A 58 7.87 15.13 15.73
N LYS A 59 6.58 15.33 15.99
CA LYS A 59 5.88 14.76 17.15
C LYS A 59 5.13 13.49 16.77
N TRP A 60 5.11 12.53 17.68
CA TRP A 60 4.35 11.29 17.52
C TRP A 60 2.85 11.55 17.60
N VAL A 61 2.10 10.88 16.73
CA VAL A 61 0.63 10.82 16.71
C VAL A 61 0.25 9.35 16.67
N SER A 62 -0.40 8.87 17.73
CA SER A 62 -0.92 7.50 17.78
C SER A 62 -2.16 7.36 16.90
N ALA A 63 -2.33 6.18 16.31
CA ALA A 63 -3.58 5.78 15.69
C ALA A 63 -4.69 5.62 16.74
N ARG A 64 -5.94 5.50 16.28
CA ARG A 64 -7.06 5.10 17.14
C ARG A 64 -6.88 3.63 17.52
N GLU A 65 -7.43 3.23 18.67
CA GLU A 65 -7.24 1.88 19.22
C GLU A 65 -7.76 0.78 18.29
N GLU A 66 -8.79 1.05 17.50
CA GLU A 66 -9.43 0.00 16.67
C GLU A 66 -8.73 -0.21 15.33
N PHE A 67 -8.31 0.86 14.64
CA PHE A 67 -7.67 0.75 13.33
C PHE A 67 -6.87 1.99 12.94
N LEU A 68 -5.79 1.77 12.18
CA LEU A 68 -4.95 2.83 11.62
C LEU A 68 -5.69 3.67 10.57
N VAL A 69 -6.34 3.00 9.62
CA VAL A 69 -7.16 3.57 8.54
C VAL A 69 -8.27 2.58 8.17
N PRO A 70 -9.40 3.03 7.59
CA PRO A 70 -10.45 2.11 7.15
C PRO A 70 -9.97 1.17 6.05
N VAL A 71 -10.15 -0.13 6.25
CA VAL A 71 -9.66 -1.17 5.31
C VAL A 71 -10.30 -1.07 3.93
N GLN A 72 -11.59 -0.73 3.85
CA GLN A 72 -12.30 -0.59 2.58
C GLN A 72 -11.75 0.58 1.76
N ALA A 73 -11.45 1.70 2.42
CA ALA A 73 -10.85 2.87 1.77
C ALA A 73 -9.44 2.56 1.26
N LEU A 74 -8.61 1.91 2.09
CA LEU A 74 -7.26 1.49 1.69
C LEU A 74 -7.28 0.52 0.51
N SER A 75 -8.16 -0.48 0.56
CA SER A 75 -8.31 -1.49 -0.48
C SER A 75 -8.74 -0.90 -1.82
N ALA A 76 -9.76 -0.01 -1.80
CA ALA A 76 -10.22 0.67 -3.00
C ALA A 76 -9.13 1.57 -3.59
N MET A 77 -8.42 2.33 -2.74
CA MET A 77 -7.36 3.23 -3.18
C MET A 77 -6.18 2.47 -3.78
N PHE A 78 -5.72 1.41 -3.11
CA PHE A 78 -4.65 0.55 -3.63
C PHE A 78 -5.02 -0.06 -4.97
N LYS A 79 -6.22 -0.67 -5.08
CA LYS A 79 -6.70 -1.27 -6.33
C LYS A 79 -6.69 -0.26 -7.48
N GLY A 80 -7.27 0.93 -7.26
CA GLY A 80 -7.33 1.98 -8.28
C GLY A 80 -5.94 2.43 -8.73
N LYS A 81 -5.04 2.67 -7.76
CA LYS A 81 -3.65 3.05 -8.00
C LYS A 81 -2.88 1.99 -8.77
N PHE A 82 -2.91 0.74 -8.31
CA PHE A 82 -2.19 -0.37 -8.90
C PHE A 82 -2.66 -0.67 -10.32
N VAL A 83 -3.97 -0.77 -10.56
CA VAL A 83 -4.53 -1.00 -11.91
C VAL A 83 -4.19 0.16 -12.84
N SER A 84 -4.26 1.41 -12.37
CA SER A 84 -3.86 2.58 -13.15
C SER A 84 -2.37 2.51 -13.53
N ALA A 85 -1.50 2.13 -12.59
CA ALA A 85 -0.08 1.98 -12.84
C ALA A 85 0.23 0.88 -13.85
N LEU A 86 -0.39 -0.29 -13.72
CA LEU A 86 -0.24 -1.38 -14.68
C LEU A 86 -0.68 -0.96 -16.10
N ARG A 87 -1.82 -0.27 -16.23
CA ARG A 87 -2.28 0.29 -17.52
C ARG A 87 -1.27 1.27 -18.11
N ARG A 88 -0.67 2.15 -17.30
CA ARG A 88 0.39 3.07 -17.75
C ARG A 88 1.64 2.31 -18.21
N HIS A 89 2.08 1.31 -17.45
CA HIS A 89 3.24 0.50 -17.83
C HIS A 89 2.99 -0.28 -19.13
N TYR A 90 1.79 -0.83 -19.31
CA TYR A 90 1.40 -1.54 -20.52
C TYR A 90 1.42 -0.63 -21.75
N ARG A 91 0.73 0.53 -21.68
CA ARG A 91 0.71 1.52 -22.78
C ARG A 91 2.09 2.05 -23.14
N ALA A 92 3.01 2.08 -22.19
CA ALA A 92 4.39 2.52 -22.41
C ALA A 92 5.34 1.40 -22.84
N GLY A 93 4.84 0.19 -23.13
CA GLY A 93 5.67 -0.97 -23.51
C GLY A 93 6.57 -1.51 -22.38
N ARG A 94 6.40 -1.04 -21.14
CA ARG A 94 7.18 -1.44 -19.95
C ARG A 94 6.57 -2.61 -19.17
N LEU A 95 5.39 -3.04 -19.57
CA LEU A 95 4.73 -4.24 -19.06
C LEU A 95 4.19 -5.00 -20.27
N ARG A 96 4.57 -6.27 -20.37
CA ARG A 96 3.94 -7.21 -21.29
C ARG A 96 3.02 -8.11 -20.48
N LEU A 97 1.85 -8.38 -21.04
CA LEU A 97 0.89 -9.32 -20.47
C LEU A 97 1.02 -10.59 -21.27
N ASP A 98 2.18 -11.22 -21.13
CA ASP A 98 2.47 -12.51 -21.75
C ASP A 98 2.14 -13.56 -20.68
N GLY A 99 1.08 -14.34 -20.93
CA GLY A 99 0.53 -15.32 -20.00
C GLY A 99 -0.48 -16.19 -20.72
#